data_AF-A0A818H316-F1
#
_entry.id   AF-A0A818H316-F1
#
_cell.length_a   1.000
_cell.length_b   1.000
_cell.length_c   1.000
_cell.angle_alpha   90.00
_cell.angle_beta   90.00
_cell.angle_gamma   90.00
#
_symmetry.space_group_name_H-M   'P 1'
#
loop_
_entity.id
_entity.type
_entity.pdbx_description
1 polymer ?
#
loop_
_entity_poly.entity_id
_entity_poly.type
_entity_poly.pdbx_seq_one_letter_code
_entity_poly.pdbx_strand_id
1 'polypeptide(L)'
;MCEAQKTRGFEYIDEQSISDELKCSICTEPFIDPVVTSSCDHTFCRSGIESALKRKAACPDCRHEPLSSGELKPSGRILLNLLNRLLVRCTNCRQTNIQRGLFDDHIKKLCPKVDVACSAVDLKCEWRGPRDQLSNHLANCMIESMRPILGQFIPITERIDRSERENEQLKLKVAALEQRCNEHEIEIQQLKQKMTEKMSRTVIENLRFHPTLHNPNVTISEAGLKAVTPASGCTRCMYAKVNDVSWQHGRHYWEITLETLAGCYASMGVAISGWTADKRIGDDSYSWALRIYNNHSSHEHSGLRHDGKSSDYYKLFPVGTRVGALLDSDEGTLEYIVDGAKKGVAFNNLKGHTVSPIFEFCHNTTYRMNHNAILPPN
;
A
#
# COMPACT_ATOMS: atom_id res chain seq x y z
N MET A 1 18.98 -60.46 -22.33
CA MET A 1 19.76 -60.50 -21.06
C MET A 1 19.15 -59.50 -20.10
N CYS A 2 19.02 -59.86 -18.82
CA CYS A 2 18.65 -58.89 -17.80
C CYS A 2 19.80 -57.88 -17.67
N GLU A 3 19.54 -56.58 -17.90
CA GLU A 3 20.57 -55.52 -17.77
C GLU A 3 21.24 -55.52 -16.39
N ALA A 4 20.57 -56.06 -15.36
CA ALA A 4 21.05 -56.12 -13.99
C ALA A 4 22.24 -57.07 -13.74
N GLN A 5 22.69 -57.86 -14.72
CA GLN A 5 23.88 -58.72 -14.55
C GLN A 5 25.21 -58.01 -14.84
N LYS A 6 25.24 -57.04 -15.75
CA LYS A 6 26.51 -56.40 -16.18
C LYS A 6 27.16 -55.53 -15.09
N THR A 7 26.49 -55.30 -13.97
CA THR A 7 26.86 -54.32 -12.93
C THR A 7 27.18 -54.93 -11.56
N ARG A 8 27.20 -56.26 -11.43
CA ARG A 8 27.21 -56.92 -10.11
C ARG A 8 28.57 -57.02 -9.41
N GLY A 9 29.68 -56.82 -10.13
CA GLY A 9 31.02 -56.88 -9.54
C GLY A 9 31.41 -58.25 -8.96
N PHE A 10 30.66 -59.32 -9.29
CA PHE A 10 30.96 -60.69 -8.90
C PHE A 10 30.62 -61.69 -10.01
N GLU A 11 31.24 -62.86 -9.92
CA GLU A 11 31.01 -64.03 -10.77
C GLU A 11 30.62 -65.22 -9.88
N TYR A 12 29.68 -66.07 -10.29
CA TYR A 12 29.37 -67.29 -9.53
C TYR A 12 30.56 -68.27 -9.62
N ILE A 13 30.88 -68.93 -8.51
CA ILE A 13 32.01 -69.89 -8.47
C ILE A 13 31.72 -71.12 -9.35
N ASP A 14 30.49 -71.62 -9.29
CA ASP A 14 30.03 -72.78 -10.03
C ASP A 14 28.61 -72.54 -10.54
N GLU A 15 28.51 -71.76 -11.62
CA GLU A 15 27.24 -71.37 -12.24
C GLU A 15 26.45 -72.57 -12.81
N GLN A 16 27.16 -73.61 -13.25
CA GLN A 16 26.58 -74.81 -13.83
C GLN A 16 25.90 -75.69 -12.76
N SER A 17 26.39 -75.64 -11.52
CA SER A 17 25.76 -76.33 -10.39
C SER A 17 24.50 -75.66 -9.84
N ILE A 18 24.20 -74.42 -10.24
CA ILE A 18 23.03 -73.70 -9.75
C ILE A 18 21.77 -74.32 -10.36
N SER A 19 20.87 -74.82 -9.50
CA SER A 19 19.64 -75.47 -9.95
C SER A 19 18.73 -74.50 -10.71
N ASP A 20 18.00 -75.02 -11.69
CA ASP A 20 17.17 -74.21 -12.58
C ASP A 20 15.98 -73.58 -11.84
N GLU A 21 15.57 -74.14 -10.70
CA GLU A 21 14.55 -73.56 -9.80
C GLU A 21 14.99 -72.23 -9.17
N LEU A 22 16.29 -71.91 -9.19
CA LEU A 22 16.83 -70.63 -8.73
C LEU A 22 17.06 -69.64 -9.88
N LYS A 23 16.71 -70.00 -11.11
CA LYS A 23 16.90 -69.18 -12.32
C LYS A 23 15.57 -68.62 -12.81
N CYS A 24 15.61 -67.41 -13.33
CA CYS A 24 14.45 -66.77 -13.94
C CYS A 24 14.24 -67.28 -15.37
N SER A 25 13.02 -67.68 -15.73
CA SER A 25 12.67 -68.15 -17.08
C SER A 25 12.82 -67.07 -18.17
N ILE A 26 12.74 -65.78 -17.82
CA ILE A 26 12.87 -64.67 -18.78
C ILE A 26 14.33 -64.39 -19.12
N CYS A 27 15.21 -64.35 -18.10
CA CYS A 27 16.61 -63.97 -18.30
C CYS A 27 17.59 -65.14 -18.20
N THR A 28 17.11 -66.34 -17.90
CA THR A 28 17.84 -67.63 -17.78
C THR A 28 18.94 -67.66 -16.72
N GLU A 29 18.84 -66.79 -15.73
CA GLU A 29 19.94 -66.47 -14.82
C GLU A 29 19.46 -66.48 -13.37
N PRO A 30 20.35 -66.73 -12.38
CA PRO A 30 19.95 -66.79 -10.98
C PRO A 30 19.23 -65.51 -10.54
N PHE A 31 18.07 -65.68 -9.91
CA PHE A 31 17.12 -64.59 -9.65
C PHE A 31 17.74 -63.32 -9.05
N ILE A 32 17.33 -62.16 -9.59
CA ILE A 32 17.72 -60.82 -9.16
C ILE A 32 16.46 -60.07 -8.77
N ASP A 33 16.38 -59.62 -7.50
CA ASP A 33 15.16 -59.02 -6.95
C ASP A 33 13.90 -59.82 -7.35
N PRO A 34 13.81 -61.10 -6.92
CA PRO A 34 12.74 -61.97 -7.38
C PRO A 34 11.38 -61.49 -6.88
N VAL A 35 10.42 -61.47 -7.79
CA VAL A 35 9.02 -61.14 -7.55
C VAL A 35 8.13 -62.29 -8.00
N VAL A 36 7.05 -62.49 -7.26
CA VAL A 36 6.03 -63.51 -7.50
C VAL A 36 4.77 -62.83 -8.00
N THR A 37 4.14 -63.40 -9.03
CA THR A 37 2.84 -62.96 -9.52
C THR A 37 1.74 -63.38 -8.55
N SER A 38 0.90 -62.44 -8.11
CA SER A 38 -0.16 -62.73 -7.13
C SER A 38 -1.27 -63.65 -7.65
N SER A 39 -1.41 -63.74 -8.97
CA SER A 39 -2.50 -64.46 -9.63
C SER A 39 -2.13 -65.89 -10.05
N CYS A 40 -0.84 -66.22 -10.17
CA CYS A 40 -0.40 -67.54 -10.64
C CYS A 40 0.92 -68.04 -10.04
N ASP A 41 1.45 -67.38 -9.00
CA ASP A 41 2.62 -67.78 -8.20
C ASP A 41 3.93 -68.06 -8.97
N HIS A 42 4.06 -67.56 -10.21
CA HIS A 42 5.29 -67.67 -10.98
C HIS A 42 6.29 -66.60 -10.54
N THR A 43 7.57 -66.98 -10.46
CA THR A 43 8.64 -66.10 -9.96
C THR A 43 9.55 -65.63 -11.08
N PHE A 44 9.83 -64.32 -11.11
CA PHE A 44 10.68 -63.68 -12.11
C PHE A 44 11.62 -62.66 -11.47
N CYS A 45 12.70 -62.29 -12.15
CA CYS A 45 13.41 -61.06 -11.81
C CYS A 45 12.50 -59.85 -12.05
N ARG A 46 12.42 -58.89 -11.11
CA ARG A 46 11.55 -57.70 -11.23
C ARG A 46 11.69 -57.00 -12.59
N SER A 47 12.92 -56.64 -12.97
CA SER A 47 13.19 -55.96 -14.24
C SER A 47 12.78 -56.81 -15.46
N GLY A 48 12.91 -58.13 -15.38
CA GLY A 48 12.53 -59.07 -16.43
C GLY A 48 11.03 -59.10 -16.65
N ILE A 49 10.24 -59.24 -15.59
CA ILE A 49 8.77 -59.28 -15.69
C ILE A 49 8.19 -57.91 -16.03
N GLU A 50 8.70 -56.82 -15.46
CA GLU A 50 8.24 -55.46 -15.80
C GLU A 50 8.47 -55.14 -17.29
N SER A 51 9.59 -55.59 -17.86
CA SER A 51 9.87 -55.46 -19.30
C SER A 51 8.96 -56.34 -20.16
N ALA A 52 8.60 -57.54 -19.68
CA ALA A 52 7.66 -58.41 -20.38
C ALA A 52 6.23 -57.84 -20.38
N LEU A 53 5.79 -57.28 -19.25
CA LEU A 53 4.47 -56.68 -19.08
C LEU A 53 4.24 -55.46 -19.98
N LYS A 54 5.30 -54.70 -20.29
CA LYS A 54 5.23 -53.62 -21.31
C LYS A 54 4.85 -54.12 -22.70
N ARG A 55 5.16 -55.39 -23.03
CA ARG A 55 4.86 -55.99 -24.35
C ARG A 55 3.50 -56.69 -24.35
N LYS A 56 3.16 -57.38 -23.26
CA LYS A 56 1.88 -58.08 -23.10
C LYS A 56 1.54 -58.18 -21.61
N ALA A 57 0.31 -57.79 -21.24
CA ALA A 57 -0.19 -57.83 -19.87
C ALA A 57 -0.57 -59.26 -19.40
N ALA A 58 0.36 -60.20 -19.55
CA ALA A 58 0.18 -61.62 -19.28
C ALA A 58 1.44 -62.22 -18.62
N CYS A 59 1.27 -63.27 -17.82
CA CYS A 59 2.39 -64.04 -17.28
C CYS A 59 3.19 -64.72 -18.42
N PRO A 60 4.53 -64.57 -18.50
CA PRO A 60 5.34 -65.20 -19.54
C PRO A 60 5.32 -66.73 -19.54
N ASP A 61 5.17 -67.35 -18.37
CA ASP A 61 5.25 -68.81 -18.23
C ASP A 61 3.88 -69.48 -18.49
N CYS A 62 2.80 -68.97 -17.89
CA CYS A 62 1.48 -69.60 -17.95
C CYS A 62 0.42 -68.83 -18.76
N ARG A 63 0.76 -67.63 -19.26
CA ARG A 63 -0.13 -66.74 -20.04
C ARG A 63 -1.39 -66.28 -19.32
N HIS A 64 -1.41 -66.36 -17.98
CA HIS A 64 -2.51 -65.84 -17.16
C HIS A 64 -2.67 -64.32 -17.35
N GLU A 65 -3.92 -63.87 -17.54
CA GLU A 65 -4.34 -62.50 -17.82
C GLU A 65 -5.57 -62.12 -16.97
N PRO A 66 -5.75 -60.86 -16.55
CA PRO A 66 -4.80 -59.76 -16.70
C PRO A 66 -3.67 -59.86 -15.67
N LEU A 67 -2.43 -59.55 -16.06
CA LEU A 67 -1.32 -59.37 -15.13
C LEU A 67 -0.75 -57.94 -15.26
N SER A 68 -0.65 -57.23 -14.14
CA SER A 68 -0.10 -55.88 -14.08
C SER A 68 1.04 -55.75 -13.08
N SER A 69 1.84 -54.68 -13.17
CA SER A 69 2.96 -54.44 -12.25
C SER A 69 2.52 -54.33 -10.78
N GLY A 70 1.26 -53.94 -10.52
CA GLY A 70 0.70 -53.86 -9.16
C GLY A 70 0.46 -55.23 -8.50
N GLU A 71 0.48 -56.31 -9.27
CA GLU A 71 0.23 -57.68 -8.78
C GLU A 71 1.53 -58.45 -8.49
N LEU A 72 2.68 -57.78 -8.60
CA LEU A 72 4.00 -58.33 -8.30
C LEU A 72 4.32 -58.16 -6.82
N LYS A 73 4.48 -59.28 -6.10
CA LYS A 73 4.88 -59.29 -4.69
C LYS A 73 6.34 -59.73 -4.54
N PRO A 74 7.07 -59.25 -3.52
CA PRO A 74 8.40 -59.78 -3.22
C PRO A 74 8.35 -61.29 -2.97
N SER A 75 9.35 -62.04 -3.45
CA SER A 75 9.42 -63.48 -3.19
C SER A 75 9.65 -63.82 -1.72
N GLY A 76 9.25 -65.02 -1.35
CA GLY A 76 9.38 -65.55 0.01
C GLY A 76 10.83 -65.66 0.49
N ARG A 77 11.00 -65.58 1.81
CA ARG A 77 12.32 -65.61 2.48
C ARG A 77 13.14 -66.86 2.18
N ILE A 78 12.50 -68.01 1.96
CA ILE A 78 13.21 -69.28 1.68
C ILE A 78 13.98 -69.18 0.37
N LEU A 79 13.33 -68.72 -0.71
CA LEU A 79 13.98 -68.52 -2.01
C LEU A 79 15.15 -67.54 -1.89
N LEU A 80 14.94 -66.41 -1.21
CA LEU A 80 15.98 -65.42 -0.95
C LEU A 80 17.17 -66.00 -0.17
N ASN A 81 16.91 -66.82 0.84
CA ASN A 81 17.96 -67.49 1.62
C ASN A 81 18.76 -68.48 0.78
N LEU A 82 18.11 -69.26 -0.09
CA LEU A 82 18.79 -70.18 -1.02
C LEU A 82 19.69 -69.41 -2.00
N LEU A 83 19.17 -68.34 -2.59
CA LEU A 83 19.95 -67.45 -3.46
C LEU A 83 21.13 -66.83 -2.73
N ASN A 84 20.94 -66.41 -1.48
CA ASN A 84 21.99 -65.76 -0.68
C ASN A 84 23.13 -66.71 -0.28
N ARG A 85 22.90 -68.03 -0.25
CA ARG A 85 23.92 -69.04 0.05
C ARG A 85 24.83 -69.36 -1.13
N LEU A 86 24.43 -68.98 -2.35
CA LEU A 86 25.26 -69.18 -3.55
C LEU A 86 26.61 -68.49 -3.36
N LEU A 87 27.69 -69.17 -3.74
CA LEU A 87 29.04 -68.65 -3.58
C LEU A 87 29.49 -67.88 -4.82
N VAL A 88 30.07 -66.72 -4.58
CA VAL A 88 30.55 -65.81 -5.62
C VAL A 88 32.02 -65.47 -5.42
N ARG A 89 32.65 -65.07 -6.52
CA ARG A 89 33.99 -64.49 -6.61
C ARG A 89 33.87 -63.00 -6.88
N CYS A 90 34.52 -62.17 -6.07
CA CYS A 90 34.62 -60.74 -6.34
C CYS A 90 35.46 -60.46 -7.60
N THR A 91 34.97 -59.64 -8.52
CA THR A 91 35.74 -59.25 -9.72
C THR A 91 36.87 -58.26 -9.42
N ASN A 92 36.75 -57.49 -8.33
CA ASN A 92 37.74 -56.48 -7.93
C ASN A 92 38.96 -57.11 -7.23
N CYS A 93 38.73 -57.86 -6.14
CA CYS A 93 39.81 -58.42 -5.32
C CYS A 93 40.07 -59.91 -5.52
N ARG A 94 39.27 -60.58 -6.37
CA ARG A 94 39.34 -62.03 -6.65
C ARG A 94 39.08 -62.95 -5.46
N GLN A 95 38.69 -62.42 -4.30
CA GLN A 95 38.26 -63.24 -3.16
C GLN A 95 37.07 -64.13 -3.56
N THR A 96 37.20 -65.43 -3.29
CA THR A 96 36.22 -66.48 -3.59
C THR A 96 35.42 -66.85 -2.35
N ASN A 97 34.43 -67.73 -2.50
CA ASN A 97 33.62 -68.28 -1.42
C ASN A 97 32.87 -67.21 -0.60
N ILE A 98 32.54 -66.09 -1.24
CA ILE A 98 31.70 -65.06 -0.62
C ILE A 98 30.25 -65.50 -0.83
N GLN A 99 29.46 -65.59 0.24
CA GLN A 99 28.02 -65.80 0.10
C GLN A 99 27.43 -64.60 -0.65
N ARG A 100 26.61 -64.86 -1.66
CA ARG A 100 25.95 -63.82 -2.47
C ARG A 100 25.25 -62.78 -1.60
N GLY A 101 24.58 -63.22 -0.53
CA GLY A 101 23.91 -62.31 0.41
C GLY A 101 24.84 -61.40 1.22
N LEU A 102 26.13 -61.75 1.33
CA LEU A 102 27.17 -60.98 2.03
C LEU A 102 28.07 -60.19 1.06
N PHE A 103 27.83 -60.27 -0.25
CA PHE A 103 28.69 -59.63 -1.24
C PHE A 103 28.66 -58.09 -1.11
N ASP A 104 27.50 -57.50 -0.83
CA ASP A 104 27.38 -56.05 -0.61
C ASP A 104 28.20 -55.58 0.60
N ASP A 105 28.18 -56.36 1.69
CA ASP A 105 29.02 -56.09 2.86
C ASP A 105 30.50 -56.24 2.53
N HIS A 106 30.86 -57.25 1.73
CA HIS A 106 32.23 -57.38 1.23
C HIS A 106 32.66 -56.12 0.47
N ILE A 107 31.89 -55.66 -0.53
CA ILE A 107 32.23 -54.46 -1.31
C ILE A 107 32.31 -53.21 -0.42
N LYS A 108 31.34 -53.02 0.48
CA LYS A 108 31.26 -51.80 1.30
C LYS A 108 32.31 -51.74 2.40
N LYS A 109 32.69 -52.87 2.99
CA LYS A 109 33.47 -52.90 4.23
C LYS A 109 34.82 -53.61 4.12
N LEU A 110 34.95 -54.61 3.24
CA LEU A 110 36.09 -55.54 3.28
C LEU A 110 36.97 -55.52 2.03
N CYS A 111 36.40 -55.26 0.86
CA CYS A 111 37.09 -55.40 -0.42
C CYS A 111 38.29 -54.43 -0.51
N PRO A 112 39.55 -54.92 -0.60
CA PRO A 112 40.73 -54.06 -0.63
C PRO A 112 40.91 -53.34 -1.97
N LYS A 113 40.38 -53.90 -3.06
CA LYS A 113 40.57 -53.42 -4.43
C LYS A 113 39.38 -52.64 -4.99
N VAL A 114 38.34 -52.41 -4.19
CA VAL A 114 37.23 -51.55 -4.62
C VAL A 114 37.70 -50.10 -4.57
N ASP A 115 37.33 -49.31 -5.59
CA ASP A 115 37.59 -47.88 -5.59
C ASP A 115 36.70 -47.18 -4.56
N VAL A 116 37.36 -46.43 -3.67
CA VAL A 116 36.71 -45.58 -2.66
C VAL A 116 37.15 -44.14 -2.88
N ALA A 117 36.28 -43.20 -2.55
CA ALA A 117 36.65 -41.78 -2.51
C ALA A 117 37.36 -41.45 -1.19
N CYS A 118 38.17 -40.40 -1.21
CA CYS A 118 38.69 -39.80 0.01
C CYS A 118 37.54 -39.32 0.93
N SER A 119 37.77 -39.31 2.24
CA SER A 119 36.83 -38.75 3.20
C SER A 119 36.55 -37.26 2.97
N ALA A 120 37.50 -36.51 2.40
CA ALA A 120 37.39 -35.08 2.06
C ALA A 120 36.74 -34.81 0.69
N VAL A 121 35.97 -35.74 0.13
CA VAL A 121 35.27 -35.55 -1.16
C VAL A 121 34.22 -34.43 -1.11
N ASP A 122 33.62 -34.19 0.06
CA ASP A 122 32.74 -33.06 0.36
C ASP A 122 33.45 -31.71 0.21
N LEU A 123 34.73 -31.69 0.54
CA LEU A 123 35.65 -30.55 0.37
C LEU A 123 36.39 -30.59 -0.97
N LYS A 124 35.86 -31.35 -1.94
CA LYS A 124 36.37 -31.45 -3.32
C LYS A 124 37.76 -32.09 -3.44
N CYS A 125 38.14 -32.99 -2.52
CA CYS A 125 39.24 -33.90 -2.81
C CYS A 125 38.85 -34.83 -3.96
N GLU A 126 39.63 -34.80 -5.05
CA GLU A 126 39.35 -35.57 -6.27
C GLU A 126 39.84 -37.02 -6.21
N TRP A 127 40.58 -37.38 -5.16
CA TRP A 127 41.17 -38.72 -5.08
C TRP A 127 40.11 -39.81 -4.99
N ARG A 128 40.24 -40.78 -5.90
CA ARG A 128 39.53 -42.05 -5.92
C ARG A 128 40.53 -43.13 -6.27
N GLY A 129 40.47 -44.25 -5.57
CA GLY A 129 41.32 -45.39 -5.87
C GLY A 129 41.07 -46.56 -4.93
N PRO A 130 41.86 -47.64 -5.07
CA PRO A 130 41.70 -48.85 -4.28
C PRO A 130 41.68 -48.58 -2.78
N ARG A 131 40.76 -49.23 -2.05
CA ARG A 131 40.62 -49.09 -0.59
C ARG A 131 41.93 -49.34 0.16
N ASP A 132 42.75 -50.28 -0.29
CA ASP A 132 44.05 -50.57 0.32
C ASP A 132 45.09 -49.44 0.15
N GLN A 133 44.87 -48.51 -0.78
CA GLN A 133 45.70 -47.31 -0.97
C GLN A 133 45.16 -46.08 -0.23
N LEU A 134 43.94 -46.13 0.31
CA LEU A 134 43.30 -44.99 0.96
C LEU A 134 44.11 -44.49 2.16
N SER A 135 44.69 -45.37 2.98
CA SER A 135 45.49 -44.98 4.15
C SER A 135 46.72 -44.14 3.75
N ASN A 136 47.41 -44.54 2.67
CA ASN A 136 48.54 -43.79 2.14
C ASN A 136 48.11 -42.43 1.56
N HIS A 137 46.95 -42.38 0.90
CA HIS A 137 46.38 -41.11 0.46
C HIS A 137 46.05 -40.20 1.64
N LEU A 138 45.32 -40.69 2.65
CA LEU A 138 44.91 -39.91 3.82
C LEU A 138 46.09 -39.32 4.58
N ALA A 139 47.19 -40.08 4.71
CA ALA A 139 48.43 -39.59 5.33
C ALA A 139 49.05 -38.38 4.60
N ASN A 140 48.75 -38.21 3.30
CA ASN A 140 49.30 -37.14 2.46
C ASN A 140 48.21 -36.20 1.90
N CYS A 141 46.96 -36.34 2.33
CA CYS A 141 45.85 -35.60 1.77
C CYS A 141 45.81 -34.20 2.37
N MET A 142 46.23 -33.21 1.59
CA MET A 142 46.23 -31.80 2.00
C MET A 142 44.83 -31.26 2.33
N ILE A 143 43.78 -31.78 1.68
CA ILE A 143 42.41 -31.32 1.94
C ILE A 143 41.89 -31.88 3.27
N GLU A 144 42.19 -33.16 3.56
CA GLU A 144 41.83 -33.78 4.84
C GLU A 144 42.61 -33.15 6.01
N SER A 145 43.89 -32.80 5.81
CA SER A 145 44.68 -32.11 6.84
C SER A 145 44.16 -30.70 7.14
N MET A 146 43.54 -30.03 6.16
CA MET A 146 42.91 -28.71 6.33
C MET A 146 41.50 -28.76 6.92
N ARG A 147 40.87 -29.92 7.02
CA ARG A 147 39.50 -30.07 7.53
C ARG A 147 39.25 -29.45 8.91
N PRO A 148 40.16 -29.54 9.90
CA PRO A 148 39.96 -28.87 11.20
C PRO A 148 39.85 -27.34 11.09
N ILE A 149 40.61 -26.72 10.17
CA ILE A 149 40.57 -25.28 9.93
C ILE A 149 39.25 -24.92 9.23
N LEU A 150 38.86 -25.69 8.22
CA LEU A 150 37.59 -25.50 7.51
C LEU A 150 36.38 -25.66 8.43
N GLY A 151 36.45 -26.56 9.40
CA GLY A 151 35.44 -26.73 10.45
C GLY A 151 35.20 -25.48 11.30
N GLN A 152 36.19 -24.60 11.47
CA GLN A 152 36.03 -23.35 12.21
C GLN A 152 35.17 -22.32 11.46
N PHE A 153 35.00 -22.45 10.15
CA PHE A 153 34.17 -21.54 9.35
C PHE A 153 32.69 -21.93 9.33
N ILE A 154 32.33 -23.16 9.72
CA ILE A 154 30.93 -23.63 9.74
C ILE A 154 30.00 -22.70 10.53
N PRO A 155 30.32 -22.26 11.76
CA PRO A 155 29.45 -21.34 12.51
C PRO A 155 29.32 -19.96 11.85
N ILE A 156 30.33 -19.53 11.09
CA ILE A 156 30.31 -18.26 10.36
C ILE A 156 29.32 -18.36 9.20
N THR A 157 29.35 -19.46 8.44
CA THR A 157 28.40 -19.72 7.35
C THR A 157 26.97 -19.79 7.89
N GLU A 158 26.72 -20.48 9.00
CA GLU A 158 25.38 -20.53 9.62
C GLU A 158 24.87 -19.14 10.06
N ARG A 159 25.78 -18.27 10.52
CA ARG A 159 25.43 -16.88 10.89
C ARG A 159 25.13 -16.03 9.65
N ILE A 160 25.87 -16.22 8.56
CA ILE A 160 25.62 -15.55 7.27
C ILE A 160 24.24 -15.96 6.76
N ASP A 161 23.94 -17.26 6.69
CA ASP A 161 22.65 -17.77 6.24
C ASP A 161 21.49 -17.22 7.07
N ARG A 162 21.68 -17.09 8.40
CA ARG A 162 20.68 -16.48 9.29
C ARG A 162 20.46 -15.01 8.93
N SER A 163 21.54 -14.25 8.77
CA SER A 163 21.46 -12.83 8.44
C SER A 163 20.83 -12.60 7.06
N GLU A 164 21.09 -13.49 6.09
CA GLU A 164 20.47 -13.43 4.76
C GLU A 164 18.96 -13.65 4.83
N ARG A 165 18.49 -14.64 5.60
CA ARG A 165 17.05 -14.86 5.84
C ARG A 165 16.38 -13.67 6.52
N GLU A 166 17.03 -13.09 7.54
CA GLU A 166 16.53 -11.90 8.21
C GLU A 166 16.45 -10.70 7.26
N ASN A 167 17.46 -10.50 6.41
CA ASN A 167 17.46 -9.45 5.39
C ASN A 167 16.35 -9.64 4.35
N GLU A 168 16.10 -10.87 3.91
CA GLU A 168 15.00 -11.16 2.98
C GLU A 168 13.64 -10.86 3.62
N GLN A 169 13.45 -11.25 4.89
CA GLN A 169 12.24 -10.93 5.63
C GLN A 169 12.06 -9.41 5.83
N LEU A 170 13.14 -8.68 6.11
CA LEU A 170 13.11 -7.23 6.23
C LEU A 170 12.74 -6.55 4.90
N LYS A 171 13.30 -7.02 3.77
CA LYS A 171 12.94 -6.50 2.44
C LYS A 171 11.45 -6.64 2.15
N LEU A 172 10.86 -7.79 2.46
CA LEU A 172 9.41 -8.01 2.30
C LEU A 172 8.58 -7.07 3.19
N LYS A 173 9.01 -6.84 4.43
CA LYS A 173 8.35 -5.89 5.34
C LYS A 173 8.44 -4.45 4.84
N VAL A 174 9.59 -4.03 4.31
CA VAL A 174 9.79 -2.69 3.74
C VAL A 174 8.85 -2.47 2.55
N ALA A 175 8.79 -3.41 1.60
CA ALA A 175 7.90 -3.32 0.45
C ALA A 175 6.42 -3.19 0.87
N ALA A 176 5.98 -3.95 1.87
CA ALA A 176 4.61 -3.85 2.40
C ALA A 176 4.32 -2.50 3.08
N LEU A 177 5.31 -1.92 3.77
CA LEU A 177 5.17 -0.59 4.37
C LEU A 177 5.13 0.51 3.31
N GLU A 178 5.97 0.43 2.28
CA GLU A 178 5.96 1.37 1.15
C GLU A 178 4.61 1.37 0.43
N GLN A 179 4.01 0.20 0.21
CA GLN A 179 2.67 0.10 -0.37
C GLN A 179 1.62 0.83 0.50
N ARG A 180 1.61 0.58 1.81
CA ARG A 180 0.67 1.23 2.74
C ARG A 180 0.85 2.75 2.79
N CYS A 181 2.09 3.24 2.72
CA CYS A 181 2.37 4.67 2.67
C CYS A 181 1.78 5.30 1.40
N ASN A 182 1.94 4.66 0.24
CA ASN A 182 1.37 5.15 -1.02
C ASN A 182 -0.17 5.19 -0.98
N GLU A 183 -0.81 4.16 -0.40
CA GLU A 183 -2.27 4.12 -0.22
C GLU A 183 -2.77 5.31 0.63
N HIS A 184 -2.12 5.56 1.77
CA HIS A 184 -2.46 6.71 2.61
C HIS A 184 -2.21 8.06 1.93
N GLU A 185 -1.17 8.18 1.09
CA GLU A 185 -0.89 9.43 0.38
C GLU A 185 -2.01 9.78 -0.61
N ILE A 186 -2.53 8.78 -1.33
CA ILE A 186 -3.69 8.94 -2.22
C ILE A 186 -4.94 9.37 -1.42
N GLU A 187 -5.22 8.72 -0.29
CA GLU A 187 -6.38 9.06 0.56
C GLU A 187 -6.29 10.50 1.09
N ILE A 188 -5.11 10.93 1.53
CA ILE A 188 -4.86 12.31 1.98
C ILE A 188 -5.13 13.30 0.85
N GLN A 189 -4.69 13.01 -0.38
CA GLN A 189 -4.94 13.89 -1.53
C GLN A 189 -6.44 14.01 -1.83
N GLN A 190 -7.20 12.91 -1.79
CA GLN A 190 -8.64 12.93 -1.99
C GLN A 190 -9.39 13.71 -0.90
N LEU A 191 -9.00 13.54 0.36
CA LEU A 191 -9.59 14.29 1.47
C LEU A 191 -9.30 15.78 1.35
N LYS A 192 -8.08 16.17 0.96
CA LYS A 192 -7.73 17.57 0.68
C LYS A 192 -8.62 18.15 -0.42
N GLN A 193 -8.81 17.44 -1.53
CA GLN A 193 -9.68 17.89 -2.61
C GLN A 193 -11.12 18.13 -2.12
N LYS A 194 -11.71 17.14 -1.43
CA LYS A 194 -13.07 17.26 -0.87
C LYS A 194 -13.19 18.43 0.10
N MET A 195 -12.15 18.68 0.91
CA MET A 195 -12.12 19.79 1.84
C MET A 195 -12.09 21.14 1.11
N THR A 196 -11.24 21.27 0.08
CA THR A 196 -11.18 22.47 -0.77
C THR A 196 -12.52 22.75 -1.45
N GLU A 197 -13.15 21.74 -2.04
CA GLU A 197 -14.48 21.86 -2.66
C GLU A 197 -15.54 22.32 -1.65
N LYS A 198 -15.54 21.75 -0.45
CA LYS A 198 -16.47 22.14 0.62
C LYS A 198 -16.23 23.57 1.12
N MET A 199 -14.98 24.00 1.25
CA MET A 199 -14.62 25.37 1.65
C MET A 199 -14.96 26.41 0.58
N SER A 200 -14.91 26.03 -0.71
CA SER A 200 -15.23 26.92 -1.83
C SER A 200 -16.71 27.36 -1.92
N ARG A 201 -17.63 26.66 -1.23
CA ARG A 201 -19.06 26.94 -1.35
C ARG A 201 -19.41 28.22 -0.57
N THR A 202 -19.78 29.27 -1.29
CA THR A 202 -20.23 30.52 -0.68
C THR A 202 -21.54 30.32 0.08
N VAL A 203 -21.59 30.79 1.32
CA VAL A 203 -22.79 30.84 2.14
C VAL A 203 -23.51 32.17 1.86
N ILE A 204 -24.80 32.08 1.51
CA ILE A 204 -25.68 33.26 1.41
C ILE A 204 -26.25 33.53 2.80
N GLU A 205 -25.89 34.67 3.38
CA GLU A 205 -26.20 35.01 4.77
C GLU A 205 -27.54 35.74 4.90
N ASN A 206 -28.42 35.22 5.75
CA ASN A 206 -29.73 35.81 6.05
C ASN A 206 -29.63 36.84 7.19
N LEU A 207 -28.90 37.92 6.94
CA LEU A 207 -28.65 38.95 7.94
C LEU A 207 -29.89 39.76 8.28
N ARG A 208 -30.01 40.14 9.55
CA ARG A 208 -30.99 41.10 10.06
C ARG A 208 -30.24 42.12 10.90
N PHE A 209 -30.66 43.38 10.86
CA PHE A 209 -30.17 44.37 11.81
C PHE A 209 -30.52 43.95 13.23
N HIS A 210 -29.53 44.04 14.14
CA HIS A 210 -29.71 43.65 15.53
C HIS A 210 -30.70 44.59 16.21
N PRO A 211 -31.66 44.11 17.03
CA PRO A 211 -32.68 44.96 17.65
C PRO A 211 -32.15 45.90 18.74
N THR A 212 -30.91 45.71 19.20
CA THR A 212 -30.32 46.48 20.31
C THR A 212 -28.87 46.94 20.09
N LEU A 213 -28.17 46.40 19.08
CA LEU A 213 -26.75 46.73 18.83
C LEU A 213 -26.65 47.80 17.72
N HIS A 214 -27.26 48.94 17.97
CA HIS A 214 -27.30 50.08 17.06
C HIS A 214 -27.32 51.40 17.83
N ASN A 215 -27.06 52.49 17.12
CA ASN A 215 -27.18 53.83 17.68
C ASN A 215 -28.66 54.14 18.04
N PRO A 216 -28.94 54.85 19.16
CA PRO A 216 -30.31 55.16 19.58
C PRO A 216 -31.16 55.93 18.56
N ASN A 217 -30.54 56.67 17.65
CA ASN A 217 -31.24 57.40 16.58
C ASN A 217 -31.60 56.50 15.39
N VAL A 218 -31.12 55.25 15.33
CA VAL A 218 -31.47 54.30 14.28
C VAL A 218 -32.69 53.50 14.73
N THR A 219 -33.75 53.52 13.93
CA THR A 219 -34.94 52.70 14.16
C THR A 219 -34.85 51.42 13.35
N ILE A 220 -34.92 50.28 14.03
CA ILE A 220 -34.97 48.95 13.42
C ILE A 220 -36.42 48.48 13.37
N SER A 221 -36.89 48.08 12.20
CA SER A 221 -38.27 47.62 11.97
C SER A 221 -38.33 46.37 11.10
N GLU A 222 -39.54 45.88 10.84
CA GLU A 222 -39.80 44.73 9.95
C GLU A 222 -38.99 43.49 10.35
N ALA A 223 -38.96 43.17 11.65
CA ALA A 223 -38.17 42.07 12.21
C ALA A 223 -36.67 42.14 11.84
N GLY A 224 -36.09 43.34 11.86
CA GLY A 224 -34.67 43.56 11.55
C GLY A 224 -34.35 43.63 10.06
N LEU A 225 -35.37 43.65 9.18
CA LEU A 225 -35.16 43.80 7.74
C LEU A 225 -34.91 45.24 7.32
N LYS A 226 -35.28 46.23 8.15
CA LYS A 226 -35.20 47.64 7.79
C LYS A 226 -34.57 48.45 8.91
N ALA A 227 -33.62 49.31 8.56
CA ALA A 227 -32.99 50.27 9.44
C ALA A 227 -33.13 51.68 8.85
N VAL A 228 -33.65 52.62 9.64
CA VAL A 228 -34.01 53.98 9.22
C VAL A 228 -33.43 55.00 10.18
N THR A 229 -32.91 56.11 9.66
CA THR A 229 -32.54 57.29 10.44
C THR A 229 -33.51 58.46 10.24
N PRO A 230 -33.59 59.41 11.20
CA PRO A 230 -34.52 60.53 11.13
C PRO A 230 -34.20 61.47 9.97
N ALA A 231 -35.20 62.19 9.47
CA ALA A 231 -35.05 63.08 8.30
C ALA A 231 -34.07 64.25 8.53
N SER A 232 -33.81 64.62 9.78
CA SER A 232 -32.90 65.70 10.17
C SER A 232 -32.05 65.29 11.38
N GLY A 233 -30.98 66.04 11.66
CA GLY A 233 -30.06 65.73 12.76
C GLY A 233 -28.85 64.93 12.28
N CYS A 234 -27.95 65.62 11.56
CA CYS A 234 -26.68 65.06 11.11
C CYS A 234 -25.76 64.80 12.32
N THR A 235 -25.88 63.62 12.91
CA THR A 235 -25.05 63.15 14.01
C THR A 235 -23.96 62.23 13.47
N ARG A 236 -22.80 62.24 14.12
CA ARG A 236 -21.69 61.34 13.76
C ARG A 236 -22.01 59.93 14.26
N CYS A 237 -21.52 58.93 13.53
CA CYS A 237 -21.45 57.54 13.97
C CYS A 237 -22.81 56.90 14.31
N MET A 238 -23.86 57.22 13.54
CA MET A 238 -25.08 56.40 13.58
C MET A 238 -24.75 55.06 12.92
N TYR A 239 -24.73 53.99 13.70
CA TYR A 239 -24.37 52.66 13.23
C TYR A 239 -25.47 51.64 13.53
N ALA A 240 -25.46 50.52 12.82
CA ALA A 240 -26.19 49.32 13.17
C ALA A 240 -25.33 48.09 12.90
N LYS A 241 -25.27 47.18 13.88
CA LYS A 241 -24.77 45.82 13.68
C LYS A 241 -25.90 44.92 13.19
N VAL A 242 -25.52 43.77 12.65
CA VAL A 242 -26.45 42.70 12.31
C VAL A 242 -26.54 41.67 13.44
N ASN A 243 -27.25 40.56 13.22
CA ASN A 243 -27.18 39.33 14.04
C ASN A 243 -25.77 39.12 14.61
N ASP A 244 -25.66 38.47 15.77
CA ASP A 244 -24.37 38.18 16.41
C ASP A 244 -23.58 37.12 15.62
N VAL A 245 -23.04 37.54 14.48
CA VAL A 245 -22.29 36.75 13.52
C VAL A 245 -20.93 37.38 13.29
N SER A 246 -19.93 36.52 13.22
CA SER A 246 -18.56 36.89 12.93
C SER A 246 -17.86 35.71 12.27
N TRP A 247 -17.07 35.97 11.24
CA TRP A 247 -16.47 34.91 10.44
C TRP A 247 -14.95 35.07 10.39
N GLN A 248 -14.24 33.97 10.64
CA GLN A 248 -12.77 33.87 10.49
C GLN A 248 -12.38 32.98 9.30
N HIS A 249 -13.32 32.17 8.80
CA HIS A 249 -13.14 31.20 7.73
C HIS A 249 -14.37 31.17 6.84
N GLY A 250 -14.20 30.70 5.60
CA GLY A 250 -15.28 30.55 4.64
C GLY A 250 -15.60 31.82 3.84
N ARG A 251 -16.45 31.63 2.83
CA ARG A 251 -16.92 32.68 1.93
C ARG A 251 -18.39 33.00 2.20
N HIS A 252 -18.69 34.27 2.48
CA HIS A 252 -19.98 34.76 2.94
C HIS A 252 -20.48 35.88 2.03
N TYR A 253 -21.74 35.84 1.65
CA TYR A 253 -22.38 36.87 0.83
C TYR A 253 -23.64 37.38 1.51
N TRP A 254 -23.79 38.71 1.61
CA TRP A 254 -25.03 39.36 2.01
C TRP A 254 -25.31 40.56 1.12
N GLU A 255 -26.57 40.97 1.05
CA GLU A 255 -27.01 42.06 0.19
C GLU A 255 -28.00 42.97 0.91
N ILE A 256 -27.86 44.28 0.66
CA ILE A 256 -28.83 45.30 1.09
C ILE A 256 -29.37 46.06 -0.12
N THR A 257 -30.54 46.67 0.06
CA THR A 257 -31.09 47.69 -0.83
C THR A 257 -31.02 49.05 -0.14
N LEU A 258 -30.47 50.04 -0.84
CA LEU A 258 -30.45 51.42 -0.39
C LEU A 258 -31.78 52.10 -0.75
N GLU A 259 -32.80 52.00 0.12
CA GLU A 259 -34.13 52.55 -0.17
C GLU A 259 -34.20 54.08 -0.06
N THR A 260 -33.30 54.69 0.72
CA THR A 260 -33.25 56.15 0.85
C THR A 260 -31.83 56.57 1.16
N LEU A 261 -31.34 57.56 0.43
CA LEU A 261 -30.10 58.26 0.71
C LEU A 261 -30.37 59.73 0.46
N ALA A 262 -30.88 60.44 1.45
CA ALA A 262 -31.16 61.88 1.34
C ALA A 262 -30.24 62.73 2.23
N GLY A 263 -29.59 62.13 3.22
CA GLY A 263 -28.53 62.78 4.00
C GLY A 263 -27.19 62.87 3.30
N CYS A 264 -26.14 63.14 4.07
CA CYS A 264 -24.81 63.43 3.52
C CYS A 264 -24.14 62.18 2.91
N TYR A 265 -24.21 61.04 3.60
CA TYR A 265 -23.55 59.80 3.21
C TYR A 265 -24.22 58.59 3.85
N ALA A 266 -23.83 57.40 3.42
CA ALA A 266 -24.05 56.16 4.12
C ALA A 266 -22.82 55.26 3.93
N SER A 267 -22.64 54.25 4.76
CA SER A 267 -21.55 53.29 4.57
C SER A 267 -21.95 51.89 4.95
N MET A 268 -21.41 50.92 4.24
CA MET A 268 -21.50 49.50 4.56
C MET A 268 -20.09 48.94 4.61
N GLY A 269 -19.83 48.01 5.50
CA GLY A 269 -18.50 47.47 5.68
C GLY A 269 -18.44 46.27 6.59
N VAL A 270 -17.22 45.96 7.01
CA VAL A 270 -16.92 44.97 8.03
C VAL A 270 -16.07 45.60 9.13
N ALA A 271 -16.19 45.07 10.33
CA ALA A 271 -15.39 45.46 11.49
C ALA A 271 -14.87 44.22 12.21
N ILE A 272 -13.74 44.37 12.90
CA ILE A 272 -13.13 43.35 13.74
C ILE A 272 -13.28 43.71 15.22
N SER A 273 -12.91 42.78 16.09
CA SER A 273 -12.80 43.06 17.53
C SER A 273 -11.86 44.24 17.76
N GLY A 274 -12.34 45.26 18.46
CA GLY A 274 -11.63 46.51 18.72
C GLY A 274 -12.32 47.77 18.17
N TRP A 275 -13.20 47.64 17.17
CA TRP A 275 -14.00 48.77 16.70
C TRP A 275 -15.03 49.22 17.75
N THR A 276 -15.18 50.53 17.92
CA THR A 276 -16.09 51.14 18.89
C THR A 276 -17.10 52.08 18.24
N ALA A 277 -18.30 52.16 18.84
CA ALA A 277 -19.46 52.90 18.34
C ALA A 277 -19.27 54.42 18.16
N ASP A 278 -18.24 55.01 18.77
CA ASP A 278 -17.89 56.42 18.64
C ASP A 278 -17.04 56.73 17.39
N LYS A 279 -16.58 55.70 16.68
CA LYS A 279 -15.78 55.83 15.44
C LYS A 279 -16.64 55.57 14.21
N ARG A 280 -16.33 56.29 13.13
CA ARG A 280 -16.93 55.98 11.82
C ARG A 280 -16.28 54.73 11.26
N ILE A 281 -17.04 53.99 10.46
CA ILE A 281 -16.52 52.76 9.84
C ILE A 281 -15.50 53.17 8.77
N GLY A 282 -14.31 52.58 8.80
CA GLY A 282 -13.19 52.88 7.91
C GLY A 282 -12.29 54.04 8.36
N ASP A 283 -12.61 54.74 9.45
CA ASP A 283 -11.78 55.84 9.97
C ASP A 283 -10.68 55.32 10.94
N ASP A 284 -10.67 54.03 11.26
CA ASP A 284 -9.65 53.34 12.05
C ASP A 284 -9.17 52.04 11.39
N SER A 285 -8.19 51.36 12.00
CA SER A 285 -7.66 50.08 11.54
C SER A 285 -8.55 48.87 11.88
N TYR A 286 -9.63 49.07 12.63
CA TYR A 286 -10.54 48.00 13.06
C TYR A 286 -11.75 47.84 12.12
N SER A 287 -11.84 48.64 11.06
CA SER A 287 -12.98 48.63 10.16
C SER A 287 -12.64 49.00 8.71
N TRP A 288 -13.44 48.47 7.79
CA TRP A 288 -13.32 48.65 6.34
C TRP A 288 -14.69 48.97 5.77
N ALA A 289 -14.81 50.07 5.04
CA ALA A 289 -16.11 50.55 4.56
C ALA A 289 -16.10 50.94 3.08
N LEU A 290 -17.20 50.66 2.41
CA LEU A 290 -17.65 51.38 1.22
C LEU A 290 -18.49 52.57 1.67
N ARG A 291 -18.00 53.79 1.41
CA ARG A 291 -18.69 55.04 1.73
C ARG A 291 -19.35 55.60 0.48
N ILE A 292 -20.62 55.95 0.61
CA ILE A 292 -21.51 56.37 -0.46
C ILE A 292 -22.05 57.77 -0.12
N TYR A 293 -21.78 58.77 -0.96
CA TYR A 293 -22.33 60.12 -0.81
C TYR A 293 -23.56 60.34 -1.70
N ASN A 294 -24.43 61.28 -1.34
CA ASN A 294 -25.71 61.58 -2.03
C ASN A 294 -25.64 62.71 -3.09
N ASN A 295 -24.62 63.57 -3.04
CA ASN A 295 -24.60 64.85 -3.76
C ASN A 295 -23.59 64.86 -4.93
N HIS A 296 -23.97 65.42 -6.08
CA HIS A 296 -23.14 65.70 -7.28
C HIS A 296 -21.76 66.31 -6.99
N SER A 297 -21.61 67.16 -5.98
CA SER A 297 -20.32 67.77 -5.59
C SER A 297 -19.50 66.96 -4.57
N SER A 298 -20.03 65.82 -4.08
CA SER A 298 -19.34 64.95 -3.11
C SER A 298 -19.31 63.47 -3.50
N HIS A 299 -19.98 63.06 -4.59
CA HIS A 299 -19.90 61.70 -5.13
C HIS A 299 -18.48 61.31 -5.53
N GLU A 300 -17.63 62.27 -5.89
CA GLU A 300 -16.20 62.01 -6.15
C GLU A 300 -15.47 61.44 -4.93
N HIS A 301 -15.99 61.68 -3.72
CA HIS A 301 -15.48 61.15 -2.45
C HIS A 301 -16.08 59.80 -2.04
N SER A 302 -17.04 59.27 -2.81
CA SER A 302 -17.49 57.89 -2.65
C SER A 302 -16.35 56.94 -2.99
N GLY A 303 -16.26 55.83 -2.25
CA GLY A 303 -15.19 54.87 -2.42
C GLY A 303 -14.89 54.14 -1.12
N LEU A 304 -13.70 53.57 -1.06
CA LEU A 304 -13.30 52.72 0.06
C LEU A 304 -12.66 53.55 1.16
N ARG A 305 -12.89 53.13 2.40
CA ARG A 305 -12.36 53.75 3.61
C ARG A 305 -11.78 52.69 4.53
N HIS A 306 -10.54 52.86 4.95
CA HIS A 306 -9.87 52.05 5.96
C HIS A 306 -8.70 52.83 6.55
N ASP A 307 -8.47 52.74 7.86
CA ASP A 307 -7.35 53.41 8.54
C ASP A 307 -7.32 54.94 8.27
N GLY A 308 -8.51 55.55 8.17
CA GLY A 308 -8.67 56.98 7.86
C GLY A 308 -8.35 57.37 6.41
N LYS A 309 -7.92 56.42 5.57
CA LYS A 309 -7.53 56.64 4.17
C LYS A 309 -8.71 56.38 3.24
N SER A 310 -8.73 57.12 2.13
CA SER A 310 -9.74 56.96 1.07
C SER A 310 -9.08 56.42 -0.19
N SER A 311 -9.75 55.51 -0.90
CA SER A 311 -9.32 55.06 -2.24
C SER A 311 -10.50 54.96 -3.20
N ASP A 312 -10.21 55.17 -4.48
CA ASP A 312 -11.20 55.08 -5.54
C ASP A 312 -11.74 53.66 -5.71
N TYR A 313 -13.03 53.58 -6.03
CA TYR A 313 -13.76 52.36 -6.35
C TYR A 313 -15.00 52.74 -7.17
N TYR A 314 -16.10 52.00 -7.06
CA TYR A 314 -17.37 52.38 -7.66
C TYR A 314 -18.03 53.55 -6.91
N LYS A 315 -18.67 54.49 -7.64
CA LYS A 315 -19.16 55.77 -7.08
C LYS A 315 -20.66 56.05 -7.27
N LEU A 316 -21.36 55.28 -8.11
CA LEU A 316 -22.75 55.54 -8.49
C LEU A 316 -23.72 54.63 -7.72
N PHE A 317 -24.48 55.18 -6.78
CA PHE A 317 -25.43 54.42 -5.96
C PHE A 317 -26.75 55.18 -5.83
N PRO A 318 -27.56 55.25 -6.91
CA PRO A 318 -28.89 55.82 -6.82
C PRO A 318 -29.75 55.07 -5.79
N VAL A 319 -30.81 55.74 -5.32
CA VAL A 319 -31.84 55.08 -4.50
C VAL A 319 -32.41 53.89 -5.25
N GLY A 320 -32.55 52.76 -4.55
CA GLY A 320 -32.97 51.47 -5.09
C GLY A 320 -31.81 50.54 -5.46
N THR A 321 -30.56 51.03 -5.49
CA THR A 321 -29.39 50.19 -5.75
C THR A 321 -29.26 49.07 -4.72
N ARG A 322 -29.01 47.86 -5.24
CA ARG A 322 -28.65 46.69 -4.45
C ARG A 322 -27.14 46.63 -4.31
N VAL A 323 -26.66 46.58 -3.07
CA VAL A 323 -25.24 46.48 -2.76
C VAL A 323 -25.02 45.19 -1.99
N GLY A 324 -24.37 44.24 -2.66
CA GLY A 324 -23.88 43.00 -2.10
C GLY A 324 -22.45 43.14 -1.60
N ALA A 325 -22.11 42.39 -0.56
CA ALA A 325 -20.77 42.26 -0.03
C ALA A 325 -20.40 40.77 -0.02
N LEU A 326 -19.33 40.42 -0.74
CA LEU A 326 -18.75 39.10 -0.81
C LEU A 326 -17.45 39.11 0.00
N LEU A 327 -17.49 38.49 1.17
CA LEU A 327 -16.35 38.27 2.04
C LEU A 327 -15.79 36.87 1.78
N ASP A 328 -14.50 36.78 1.49
CA ASP A 328 -13.75 35.54 1.51
C ASP A 328 -12.77 35.60 2.68
N SER A 329 -13.13 34.99 3.81
CA SER A 329 -12.32 35.07 5.04
C SER A 329 -11.04 34.23 4.95
N ASP A 330 -11.05 33.18 4.12
CA ASP A 330 -9.91 32.29 3.91
C ASP A 330 -8.81 32.98 3.08
N GLU A 331 -9.22 33.71 2.04
CA GLU A 331 -8.32 34.57 1.24
C GLU A 331 -8.10 35.95 1.86
N GLY A 332 -8.96 36.37 2.78
CA GLY A 332 -8.91 37.69 3.42
C GLY A 332 -9.33 38.83 2.50
N THR A 333 -10.30 38.59 1.62
CA THR A 333 -10.78 39.58 0.64
C THR A 333 -12.22 40.00 0.89
N LEU A 334 -12.54 41.26 0.58
CA LEU A 334 -13.90 41.78 0.54
C LEU A 334 -14.12 42.44 -0.82
N GLU A 335 -15.17 42.03 -1.51
CA GLU A 335 -15.60 42.57 -2.80
C GLU A 335 -17.05 43.06 -2.69
N TYR A 336 -17.38 44.16 -3.38
CA TYR A 336 -18.75 44.63 -3.49
C TYR A 336 -19.34 44.32 -4.86
N ILE A 337 -20.62 43.99 -4.85
CA ILE A 337 -21.44 43.69 -6.02
C ILE A 337 -22.53 44.74 -6.07
N VAL A 338 -22.64 45.47 -7.17
CA VAL A 338 -23.62 46.55 -7.30
C VAL A 338 -24.56 46.25 -8.45
N ASP A 339 -25.85 46.12 -8.12
CA ASP A 339 -26.91 45.71 -9.03
C ASP A 339 -26.58 44.42 -9.81
N GLY A 340 -25.93 43.47 -9.13
CA GLY A 340 -25.52 42.18 -9.68
C GLY A 340 -24.19 42.20 -10.44
N ALA A 341 -23.54 43.35 -10.59
CA ALA A 341 -22.23 43.46 -11.22
C ALA A 341 -21.11 43.55 -10.17
N LYS A 342 -20.19 42.58 -10.19
CA LYS A 342 -18.95 42.59 -9.41
C LYS A 342 -18.12 43.83 -9.72
N LYS A 343 -17.58 44.49 -8.70
CA LYS A 343 -16.76 45.70 -8.85
C LYS A 343 -15.28 45.47 -8.54
N GLY A 344 -14.86 44.22 -8.36
CA GLY A 344 -13.49 43.83 -8.04
C GLY A 344 -13.21 43.86 -6.54
N VAL A 345 -12.08 43.29 -6.14
CA VAL A 345 -11.65 43.23 -4.74
C VAL A 345 -11.50 44.65 -4.19
N ALA A 346 -12.29 44.98 -3.16
CA ALA A 346 -12.22 46.24 -2.45
C ALA A 346 -11.09 46.23 -1.40
N PHE A 347 -10.99 45.14 -0.64
CA PHE A 347 -9.96 44.98 0.38
C PHE A 347 -9.38 43.57 0.33
N ASN A 348 -8.09 43.43 0.64
CA ASN A 348 -7.35 42.17 0.58
C ASN A 348 -6.48 41.92 1.83
N ASN A 349 -6.72 42.67 2.90
CA ASN A 349 -5.97 42.64 4.15
C ASN A 349 -6.82 42.16 5.34
N LEU A 350 -7.78 41.27 5.10
CA LEU A 350 -8.69 40.73 6.14
C LEU A 350 -8.26 39.36 6.66
N LYS A 351 -7.21 38.74 6.11
CA LYS A 351 -6.82 37.36 6.40
C LYS A 351 -6.44 37.19 7.87
N GLY A 352 -7.02 36.16 8.52
CA GLY A 352 -6.76 35.85 9.93
C GLY A 352 -7.58 36.65 10.93
N HIS A 353 -8.33 37.66 10.48
CA HIS A 353 -9.26 38.40 11.31
C HIS A 353 -10.62 37.71 11.42
N THR A 354 -11.27 37.85 12.58
CA THR A 354 -12.68 37.54 12.76
C THR A 354 -13.50 38.79 12.48
N VAL A 355 -14.25 38.80 11.37
CA VAL A 355 -14.92 39.98 10.84
C VAL A 355 -16.45 39.88 10.97
N SER A 356 -17.10 41.02 11.23
CA SER A 356 -18.56 41.15 11.33
C SER A 356 -19.09 42.26 10.43
N PRO A 357 -20.25 42.08 9.76
CA PRO A 357 -20.88 43.14 8.98
C PRO A 357 -21.31 44.32 9.84
N ILE A 358 -21.16 45.53 9.31
CA ILE A 358 -21.54 46.76 10.00
C ILE A 358 -21.98 47.84 9.01
N PHE A 359 -22.93 48.67 9.45
CA PHE A 359 -23.56 49.70 8.63
C PHE A 359 -23.50 51.05 9.35
N GLU A 360 -23.16 52.11 8.62
CA GLU A 360 -23.17 53.49 9.07
C GLU A 360 -24.19 54.29 8.26
N PHE A 361 -24.87 55.19 8.94
CA PHE A 361 -25.95 56.00 8.40
C PHE A 361 -25.61 57.49 8.62
N CYS A 362 -26.06 58.33 7.70
CA CYS A 362 -26.32 59.73 8.01
C CYS A 362 -27.82 59.90 8.28
N HIS A 363 -28.30 61.13 8.42
CA HIS A 363 -29.72 61.41 8.55
C HIS A 363 -30.44 61.05 7.25
N ASN A 364 -31.73 60.74 7.31
CA ASN A 364 -32.57 60.42 6.16
C ASN A 364 -31.98 59.31 5.26
N THR A 365 -31.50 58.24 5.89
CA THR A 365 -30.94 57.05 5.24
C THR A 365 -31.74 55.83 5.63
N THR A 366 -32.05 55.00 4.64
CA THR A 366 -32.76 53.74 4.84
C THR A 366 -32.01 52.59 4.17
N TYR A 367 -31.65 51.58 4.95
CA TYR A 367 -31.17 50.30 4.45
C TYR A 367 -32.22 49.21 4.66
N ARG A 368 -32.40 48.36 3.64
CA ARG A 368 -33.19 47.13 3.71
C ARG A 368 -32.29 45.92 3.49
N MET A 369 -32.39 44.90 4.33
CA MET A 369 -31.74 43.60 4.13
C MET A 369 -32.47 42.77 3.07
N ASN A 370 -31.73 42.13 2.17
CA ASN A 370 -32.28 41.26 1.13
C ASN A 370 -32.08 39.78 1.51
N HIS A 371 -33.16 39.06 1.88
CA HIS A 371 -33.10 37.64 2.25
C HIS A 371 -33.13 36.68 1.07
N ASN A 372 -33.47 37.18 -0.12
CA ASN A 372 -33.38 36.43 -1.38
C ASN A 372 -32.11 36.81 -2.16
N ALA A 373 -31.04 37.18 -1.44
CA ALA A 373 -29.77 37.51 -2.07
C ALA A 373 -29.28 36.32 -2.88
N ILE A 374 -28.96 36.56 -4.15
CA ILE A 374 -28.36 35.55 -5.03
C ILE A 374 -27.02 36.10 -5.42
N LEU A 375 -25.95 35.38 -5.06
CA LEU A 375 -24.63 35.73 -5.55
C LEU A 375 -24.65 35.61 -7.07
N PRO A 376 -24.33 36.69 -7.82
CA PRO A 376 -24.28 36.61 -9.27
C PRO A 376 -23.27 35.54 -9.72
N PRO A 377 -23.53 34.83 -10.83
CA PRO A 377 -22.56 33.92 -11.41
C PRO A 377 -21.25 34.67 -11.74
N ASN A 378 -20.14 33.93 -11.71
CA ASN A 378 -18.80 34.48 -11.98
C ASN A 378 -18.69 35.14 -13.35
#